data_AF-A0A2M7VKP8-F1
#
_entry.id   AF-A0A2M7VKP8-F1
#
_cell.length_a   1.000
_cell.length_b   1.000
_cell.length_c   1.000
_cell.angle_alpha   90.00
_cell.angle_beta   90.00
_cell.angle_gamma   90.00
#
_symmetry.space_group_name_H-M   'P 1'
#
loop_
_entity.id
_entity.type
_entity.pdbx_description
1 polymer ?
#
loop_
_entity_poly.entity_id
_entity_poly.type
_entity_poly.pdbx_seq_one_letter_code
_entity_poly.pdbx_strand_id
1 'polypeptide(L)'
;MLIVSKQDLEKIKRMEGQTVGLSLKTDRKFVLEKKGKEGLEKVEREMAKLGYPLKYEEIENYQWYPVQLDPLFLSVSQRTFNWDDKVMWEWGRWGAKTHFIVKLMIRYFISKEIIAKSANKFWRKYYTRGTLDFKLSKKENSGIVTIRDFITCPAQYRYLEGYFFQIMSLVVPPEKLKVEQVEALEENSLRFKTTW
;
A
#
# COMPACT_ATOMS: atom_id res chain seq x y z
N MET A 1 -2.93 8.76 -16.73
CA MET A 1 -2.58 7.37 -16.39
C MET A 1 -1.07 7.30 -16.25
N LEU A 2 -0.56 7.09 -15.05
CA LEU A 2 0.88 6.90 -14.83
C LEU A 2 1.17 5.39 -14.84
N ILE A 3 1.63 4.88 -15.98
CA ILE A 3 2.12 3.50 -16.07
C ILE A 3 3.52 3.46 -15.47
N VAL A 4 3.79 2.47 -14.63
CA VAL A 4 5.13 2.23 -14.06
C VAL A 4 6.15 2.00 -15.19
N SER A 5 7.19 2.83 -15.23
CA SER A 5 8.25 2.73 -16.22
C SER A 5 9.27 1.64 -15.85
N LYS A 6 10.14 1.27 -16.79
CA LYS A 6 11.29 0.39 -16.48
C LYS A 6 12.20 1.02 -15.41
N GLN A 7 12.40 2.33 -15.44
CA GLN A 7 13.23 3.03 -14.45
C GLN A 7 12.62 2.95 -13.05
N ASP A 8 11.29 3.02 -12.93
CA ASP A 8 10.60 2.86 -11.65
C ASP A 8 10.79 1.44 -11.09
N LEU A 9 10.71 0.42 -11.94
CA LEU A 9 11.01 -0.96 -11.53
C LEU A 9 12.46 -1.09 -11.04
N GLU A 10 13.44 -0.51 -11.73
CA GLU A 10 14.85 -0.54 -11.28
C GLU A 10 15.07 0.20 -9.95
N LYS A 11 14.33 1.27 -9.66
CA LYS A 11 14.35 1.93 -8.35
C LYS A 11 13.82 1.00 -7.26
N ILE A 12 12.70 0.31 -7.52
CA ILE A 12 12.11 -0.63 -6.57
C ILE A 12 13.08 -1.78 -6.26
N LYS A 13 13.77 -2.32 -7.28
CA LYS A 13 14.72 -3.44 -7.12
C LYS A 13 15.86 -3.15 -6.13
N ARG A 14 16.21 -1.87 -5.95
CA ARG A 14 17.26 -1.41 -5.03
C ARG A 14 16.75 -1.15 -3.61
N MET A 15 15.45 -1.35 -3.35
CA MET A 15 14.91 -1.19 -2.01
C MET A 15 15.46 -2.27 -1.08
N GLU A 16 15.93 -1.82 0.08
CA GLU A 16 16.35 -2.71 1.16
C GLU A 16 15.30 -2.75 2.26
N GLY A 17 15.29 -3.87 2.98
CA GLY A 17 14.35 -4.13 4.07
C GLY A 17 13.43 -5.29 3.76
N GLN A 18 12.41 -5.45 4.59
CA GLN A 18 11.53 -6.59 4.57
C GLN A 18 10.06 -6.18 4.72
N THR A 19 9.19 -6.97 4.10
CA THR A 19 7.74 -6.95 4.27
C THR A 19 7.26 -8.28 4.84
N VAL A 20 6.18 -8.28 5.61
CA VAL A 20 5.59 -9.52 6.13
C VAL A 20 4.76 -10.22 5.05
N GLY A 21 4.85 -11.55 4.95
CA GLY A 21 4.18 -12.32 3.89
C GLY A 21 2.65 -12.15 3.83
N LEU A 22 2.03 -11.75 4.94
CA LEU A 22 0.61 -11.42 4.99
C LEU A 22 0.22 -10.24 4.08
N SER A 23 1.09 -9.24 3.91
CA SER A 23 0.89 -8.14 2.95
C SER A 23 0.81 -8.71 1.52
N LEU A 24 1.82 -9.49 1.14
CA LEU A 24 1.93 -10.11 -0.18
C LEU A 24 0.73 -11.00 -0.51
N LYS A 25 0.26 -11.80 0.46
CA LYS A 25 -0.91 -12.66 0.30
C LYS A 25 -2.22 -11.89 0.11
N THR A 26 -2.33 -10.74 0.74
CA THR A 26 -3.50 -9.86 0.55
C THR A 26 -3.55 -9.39 -0.90
N ASP A 27 -2.43 -8.91 -1.42
CA ASP A 27 -2.33 -8.46 -2.81
C ASP A 27 -2.57 -9.59 -3.81
N ARG A 28 -2.03 -10.79 -3.58
CA ARG A 28 -2.34 -11.98 -4.37
C ARG A 28 -3.85 -12.23 -4.47
N LYS A 29 -4.54 -12.15 -3.33
CA LYS A 29 -5.98 -12.43 -3.26
C LYS A 29 -6.78 -11.41 -4.07
N PHE A 30 -6.37 -10.14 -4.11
CA PHE A 30 -7.01 -9.16 -4.98
C PHE A 30 -6.88 -9.53 -6.47
N VAL A 31 -5.68 -9.90 -6.92
CA VAL A 31 -5.45 -10.35 -8.31
C VAL A 31 -6.28 -11.59 -8.63
N LEU A 32 -6.32 -12.56 -7.71
CA LEU A 32 -7.11 -13.78 -7.86
C LEU A 32 -8.61 -13.47 -7.99
N GLU A 33 -9.15 -12.55 -7.17
CA GLU A 33 -10.55 -12.12 -7.24
C GLU A 33 -10.89 -11.40 -8.55
N LYS A 34 -9.96 -10.59 -9.09
CA LYS A 34 -10.21 -9.78 -10.30
C LYS A 34 -9.92 -10.52 -11.62
N LYS A 35 -8.98 -11.47 -11.63
CA LYS A 35 -8.43 -12.08 -12.85
C LYS A 35 -8.34 -13.61 -12.80
N GLY A 36 -8.67 -14.24 -11.68
CA GLY A 36 -8.59 -15.68 -11.53
C GLY A 36 -7.16 -16.22 -11.52
N LYS A 37 -7.05 -17.56 -11.50
CA LYS A 37 -5.76 -18.26 -11.38
C LYS A 37 -4.83 -17.95 -12.57
N GLU A 38 -5.36 -17.97 -13.79
CA GLU A 38 -4.58 -17.67 -15.00
C GLU A 38 -3.99 -16.26 -14.97
N GLY A 39 -4.75 -15.29 -14.44
CA GLY A 39 -4.26 -13.93 -14.22
C GLY A 39 -3.09 -13.89 -13.23
N LEU A 40 -3.23 -14.55 -12.09
CA LEU A 40 -2.16 -14.62 -11.10
C LEU A 40 -0.89 -15.25 -11.67
N GLU A 41 -1.02 -16.39 -12.35
CA GLU A 41 0.12 -17.06 -13.01
C GLU A 41 0.79 -16.16 -14.06
N LYS A 42 0.01 -15.33 -14.77
CA LYS A 42 0.57 -14.34 -15.70
C LYS A 42 1.46 -13.33 -14.98
N VAL A 43 1.03 -12.83 -13.82
CA VAL A 43 1.84 -11.92 -13.00
C VAL A 43 3.08 -12.60 -12.46
N GLU A 44 2.97 -13.84 -11.96
CA GLU A 44 4.11 -14.61 -11.46
C GLU A 44 5.17 -14.85 -12.56
N ARG A 45 4.74 -15.13 -13.80
CA ARG A 45 5.65 -15.22 -14.95
C ARG A 45 6.35 -13.90 -15.26
N GLU A 46 5.64 -12.78 -15.21
CA GLU A 46 6.25 -11.46 -15.45
C GLU A 46 7.23 -11.07 -14.32
N MET A 47 6.90 -11.40 -13.06
CA MET A 47 7.81 -11.26 -11.91
C MET A 47 9.08 -12.10 -12.09
N ALA A 48 8.94 -13.36 -12.53
CA ALA A 48 10.07 -14.25 -12.79
C ALA A 48 11.00 -13.71 -13.91
N LYS A 49 10.43 -13.17 -15.00
CA LYS A 49 11.22 -12.51 -16.06
C LYS A 49 12.03 -11.32 -15.56
N LEU A 50 11.62 -10.68 -14.47
CA LEU A 50 12.32 -9.57 -13.85
C LEU A 50 13.39 -10.00 -12.83
N GLY A 51 13.57 -11.31 -12.62
CA GLY A 51 14.51 -11.87 -11.65
C GLY A 51 13.94 -12.05 -10.24
N TYR A 52 12.62 -11.90 -10.07
CA TYR A 52 11.93 -12.01 -8.77
C TYR A 52 10.85 -13.10 -8.84
N PRO A 53 11.22 -14.37 -9.06
CA PRO A 53 10.24 -15.45 -9.06
C PRO A 53 9.54 -15.49 -7.70
N LEU A 54 8.22 -15.42 -7.72
CA LEU A 54 7.40 -15.44 -6.51
C LEU A 54 6.28 -16.42 -6.73
N LYS A 55 6.27 -17.49 -5.92
CA LYS A 55 5.17 -18.45 -5.88
C LYS A 55 4.32 -18.13 -4.67
N TYR A 56 3.18 -17.51 -4.91
CA TYR A 56 2.38 -16.97 -3.82
C TYR A 56 1.78 -18.03 -2.89
N GLU A 57 1.65 -19.25 -3.37
CA GLU A 57 1.18 -20.40 -2.59
C GLU A 57 2.18 -20.81 -1.50
N GLU A 58 3.47 -20.54 -1.70
CA GLU A 58 4.57 -20.88 -0.79
C GLU A 58 4.86 -19.75 0.22
N ILE A 59 4.18 -18.59 0.11
CA ILE A 59 4.38 -17.47 1.04
C ILE A 59 3.75 -17.79 2.39
N GLU A 60 4.50 -17.68 3.47
CA GLU A 60 4.02 -17.84 4.84
C GLU A 60 3.54 -16.51 5.43
N ASN A 61 2.46 -16.53 6.22
CA ASN A 61 1.81 -15.30 6.69
C ASN A 61 2.72 -14.41 7.53
N TYR A 62 3.53 -15.00 8.42
CA TYR A 62 4.29 -14.26 9.43
C TYR A 62 5.81 -14.33 9.22
N GLN A 63 6.24 -14.72 8.02
CA GLN A 63 7.63 -14.68 7.61
C GLN A 63 7.97 -13.33 6.98
N TRP A 64 9.23 -12.93 7.10
CA TRP A 64 9.76 -11.73 6.48
C TRP A 64 10.30 -12.04 5.08
N TYR A 65 9.90 -11.24 4.11
CA TYR A 65 10.30 -11.34 2.72
C TYR A 65 10.94 -10.02 2.26
N PRO A 66 11.79 -10.01 1.22
CA PRO A 66 12.38 -8.78 0.72
C PRO A 66 11.31 -7.74 0.36
N VAL A 67 11.47 -6.50 0.84
CA VAL A 67 10.44 -5.46 0.75
C VAL A 67 10.07 -5.13 -0.68
N GLN A 68 11.01 -5.22 -1.63
CA GLN A 68 10.78 -4.91 -3.04
C GLN A 68 9.67 -5.75 -3.68
N LEU A 69 9.36 -6.94 -3.16
CA LEU A 69 8.34 -7.82 -3.72
C LEU A 69 6.95 -7.18 -3.73
N ASP A 70 6.63 -6.36 -2.73
CA ASP A 70 5.33 -5.70 -2.57
C ASP A 70 5.08 -4.61 -3.65
N PRO A 71 5.89 -3.54 -3.75
CA PRO A 71 5.84 -2.59 -4.87
C PRO A 71 5.99 -3.24 -6.25
N LEU A 72 6.87 -4.25 -6.40
CA LEU A 72 7.06 -4.92 -7.69
C LEU A 72 5.78 -5.63 -8.12
N PHE A 73 5.13 -6.38 -7.23
CA PHE A 73 3.92 -7.10 -7.57
C PHE A 73 2.79 -6.17 -7.97
N LEU A 74 2.57 -5.08 -7.23
CA LEU A 74 1.59 -4.05 -7.57
C LEU A 74 1.87 -3.47 -8.96
N SER A 75 3.12 -3.09 -9.21
CA SER A 75 3.57 -2.50 -10.48
C SER A 75 3.42 -3.44 -11.67
N VAL A 76 3.87 -4.68 -11.51
CA VAL A 76 3.80 -5.71 -12.55
C VAL A 76 2.35 -6.06 -12.83
N SER A 77 1.50 -6.20 -11.81
CA SER A 77 0.06 -6.44 -11.98
C SER A 77 -0.61 -5.30 -12.74
N GLN A 78 -0.34 -4.05 -12.36
CA GLN A 78 -0.88 -2.88 -13.05
C GLN A 78 -0.53 -2.92 -14.54
N ARG A 79 0.75 -3.13 -14.87
CA ARG A 79 1.23 -3.20 -16.25
C ARG A 79 0.67 -4.40 -17.02
N THR A 80 0.56 -5.55 -16.37
CA THR A 80 0.12 -6.82 -16.98
C THR A 80 -1.34 -6.78 -17.43
N PHE A 81 -2.16 -6.01 -16.72
CA PHE A 81 -3.60 -5.90 -16.96
C PHE A 81 -4.04 -4.53 -17.45
N ASN A 82 -3.10 -3.61 -17.66
CA ASN A 82 -3.36 -2.21 -18.00
C ASN A 82 -4.39 -1.58 -17.04
N TRP A 83 -4.20 -1.80 -15.74
CA TRP A 83 -5.08 -1.26 -14.72
C TRP A 83 -4.87 0.24 -14.55
N ASP A 84 -5.99 0.97 -14.49
CA ASP A 84 -6.00 2.41 -14.29
C ASP A 84 -5.87 2.79 -12.81
N ASP A 85 -5.74 4.09 -12.56
CA ASP A 85 -5.66 4.67 -11.22
C ASP A 85 -6.85 4.26 -10.33
N LYS A 86 -8.05 4.08 -10.92
CA LYS A 86 -9.26 3.70 -10.18
C LYS A 86 -9.15 2.28 -9.63
N VAL A 87 -8.67 1.34 -10.43
CA VAL A 87 -8.43 -0.04 -9.96
C VAL A 87 -7.34 -0.07 -8.90
N MET A 88 -6.26 0.71 -9.06
CA MET A 88 -5.21 0.78 -8.04
C MET A 88 -5.72 1.36 -6.72
N TRP A 89 -6.55 2.40 -6.77
CA TRP A 89 -7.21 2.96 -5.60
C TRP A 89 -8.18 1.96 -4.93
N GLU A 90 -8.97 1.24 -5.73
CA GLU A 90 -9.86 0.18 -5.22
C GLU A 90 -9.05 -0.94 -4.54
N TRP A 91 -7.90 -1.30 -5.09
CA TRP A 91 -7.01 -2.31 -4.51
C TRP A 91 -6.54 -1.90 -3.12
N GLY A 92 -5.98 -0.71 -2.96
CA GLY A 92 -5.53 -0.24 -1.65
C GLY A 92 -6.65 -0.19 -0.62
N ARG A 93 -7.84 0.27 -1.03
CA ARG A 93 -9.04 0.27 -0.19
C ARG A 93 -9.46 -1.15 0.20
N TRP A 94 -9.48 -2.07 -0.76
CA TRP A 94 -9.81 -3.48 -0.53
C TRP A 94 -8.80 -4.13 0.42
N GLY A 95 -7.51 -3.86 0.24
CA GLY A 95 -6.42 -4.41 1.07
C GLY A 95 -6.57 -4.02 2.53
N ALA A 96 -6.86 -2.75 2.82
CA ALA A 96 -7.17 -2.30 4.17
C ALA A 96 -8.41 -2.99 4.77
N LYS A 97 -9.45 -3.27 3.96
CA LYS A 97 -10.70 -3.89 4.42
C LYS A 97 -10.58 -5.38 4.72
N THR A 98 -9.85 -6.12 3.90
CA THR A 98 -9.82 -7.59 3.95
C THR A 98 -8.80 -8.14 4.94
N HIS A 99 -7.84 -7.32 5.35
CA HIS A 99 -6.75 -7.73 6.22
C HIS A 99 -7.21 -8.07 7.64
N PHE A 100 -6.92 -9.30 8.09
CA PHE A 100 -7.34 -9.81 9.42
C PHE A 100 -6.86 -8.90 10.56
N ILE A 101 -5.62 -8.43 10.49
CA ILE A 101 -5.06 -7.51 11.49
C ILE A 101 -5.81 -6.16 11.47
N VAL A 102 -6.22 -5.62 10.32
CA VAL A 102 -7.01 -4.38 10.30
C VAL A 102 -8.38 -4.62 10.94
N LYS A 103 -9.04 -5.76 10.66
CA LYS A 103 -10.30 -6.13 11.35
C LYS A 103 -10.16 -6.25 12.87
N LEU A 104 -9.07 -6.85 13.34
CA LEU A 104 -8.77 -6.93 14.77
C LEU A 104 -8.55 -5.52 15.37
N MET A 105 -7.97 -4.63 14.58
CA MET A 105 -7.53 -3.31 15.03
C MET A 105 -8.60 -2.22 14.94
N ILE A 106 -9.65 -2.40 14.12
CA ILE A 106 -10.84 -1.52 14.09
C ILE A 106 -11.38 -1.29 15.50
N ARG A 107 -11.34 -2.30 16.37
CA ARG A 107 -11.80 -2.20 17.78
C ARG A 107 -11.00 -1.19 18.61
N TYR A 108 -9.76 -0.88 18.23
CA TYR A 108 -8.90 0.07 18.92
C TYR A 108 -8.86 1.45 18.24
N PHE A 109 -9.31 1.55 16.99
CA PHE A 109 -9.40 2.82 16.25
C PHE A 109 -10.70 3.54 16.56
N ILE A 110 -10.83 4.02 17.79
CA ILE A 110 -11.99 4.77 18.26
C ILE A 110 -11.93 6.26 17.91
N SER A 111 -10.77 6.78 17.49
CA SER A 111 -10.59 8.19 17.14
C SER A 111 -9.43 8.41 16.15
N LYS A 112 -9.45 9.56 15.46
CA LYS A 112 -8.39 9.99 14.55
C LYS A 112 -7.04 10.13 15.27
N GLU A 113 -7.06 10.61 16.50
CA GLU A 113 -5.89 10.79 17.36
C GLU A 113 -5.20 9.46 17.66
N ILE A 114 -5.97 8.39 17.87
CA ILE A 114 -5.39 7.06 18.12
C ILE A 114 -4.80 6.47 16.84
N ILE A 115 -5.47 6.65 15.69
CA ILE A 115 -4.91 6.26 14.39
C ILE A 115 -3.57 6.97 14.16
N ALA A 116 -3.55 8.30 14.34
CA ALA A 116 -2.35 9.12 14.20
C ALA A 116 -1.20 8.67 15.10
N LYS A 117 -1.45 8.51 16.41
CA LYS A 117 -0.44 8.06 17.38
C LYS A 117 0.08 6.65 17.09
N SER A 118 -0.73 5.80 16.47
CA SER A 118 -0.39 4.40 16.22
C SER A 118 0.27 4.17 14.85
N ALA A 119 0.21 5.15 13.94
CA ALA A 119 0.60 5.00 12.54
C ALA A 119 1.96 4.29 12.36
N ASN A 120 3.03 4.82 12.96
CA ASN A 120 4.37 4.21 12.82
C ASN A 120 4.44 2.82 13.47
N LYS A 121 3.80 2.62 14.62
CA LYS A 121 3.77 1.31 15.29
C LYS A 121 3.14 0.25 14.39
N PHE A 122 2.15 0.62 13.60
CA PHE A 122 1.54 -0.26 12.61
C PHE A 122 2.42 -0.50 11.41
N TRP A 123 3.01 0.55 10.86
CA TRP A 123 3.95 0.43 9.76
C TRP A 123 5.03 -0.61 10.06
N ARG A 124 5.60 -0.58 11.27
CA ARG A 124 6.62 -1.53 11.74
C ARG A 124 6.15 -2.99 11.88
N LYS A 125 4.84 -3.26 11.90
CA LYS A 125 4.32 -4.63 11.86
C LYS A 125 4.37 -5.24 10.47
N TYR A 126 4.45 -4.40 9.43
CA TYR A 126 4.40 -4.83 8.03
C TYR A 126 5.71 -4.58 7.30
N TYR A 127 6.46 -3.56 7.70
CA TYR A 127 7.67 -3.14 7.00
C TYR A 127 8.80 -2.83 7.98
N THR A 128 10.00 -3.33 7.66
CA THR A 128 11.22 -2.96 8.39
C THR A 128 11.87 -1.68 7.85
N ARG A 129 11.54 -1.29 6.62
CA ARG A 129 12.02 -0.06 5.97
C ARG A 129 10.99 1.06 6.07
N GLY A 130 11.47 2.30 6.13
CA GLY A 130 10.66 3.50 6.13
C GLY A 130 9.96 3.79 7.46
N THR A 131 9.34 4.97 7.55
CA THR A 131 8.53 5.37 8.72
C THR A 131 7.23 6.00 8.26
N LEU A 132 6.15 5.76 9.00
CA LEU A 132 4.84 6.37 8.76
C LEU A 132 4.51 7.32 9.91
N ASP A 133 4.35 8.60 9.60
CA ASP A 133 3.88 9.61 10.54
C ASP A 133 2.51 10.14 10.10
N PHE A 134 1.66 10.52 11.05
CA PHE A 134 0.37 11.13 10.74
C PHE A 134 0.09 12.28 11.69
N LYS A 135 0.20 13.50 11.17
CA LYS A 135 -0.02 14.74 11.93
C LYS A 135 -1.41 15.29 11.67
N LEU A 136 -2.19 15.44 12.72
CA LEU A 136 -3.53 16.04 12.66
C LEU A 136 -3.44 17.56 12.82
N SER A 137 -4.22 18.29 12.03
CA SER A 137 -4.49 19.71 12.21
C SER A 137 -5.93 19.87 12.72
N LYS A 138 -6.06 20.12 14.03
CA LYS A 138 -7.38 20.33 14.65
C LYS A 138 -8.12 21.55 14.11
N LYS A 139 -7.38 22.58 13.68
CA LYS A 139 -7.95 23.83 13.16
C LYS A 139 -8.54 23.65 11.75
N GLU A 140 -7.97 22.75 10.95
CA GLU A 140 -8.29 22.62 9.53
C GLU A 140 -9.14 21.39 9.20
N ASN A 141 -9.57 20.62 10.22
CA ASN A 141 -10.20 19.31 10.03
C ASN A 141 -9.47 18.45 9.00
N SER A 142 -8.14 18.41 9.14
CA SER A 142 -7.26 17.75 8.19
C SER A 142 -6.12 17.04 8.91
N GLY A 143 -5.39 16.24 8.16
CA GLY A 143 -4.12 15.70 8.60
C GLY A 143 -3.23 15.33 7.43
N ILE A 144 -1.94 15.20 7.71
CA ILE A 144 -0.93 14.84 6.73
C ILE A 144 -0.30 13.51 7.14
N VAL A 145 -0.52 12.48 6.33
CA VAL A 145 0.22 11.22 6.41
C VAL A 145 1.54 11.42 5.66
N THR A 146 2.66 11.11 6.30
CA THR A 146 3.99 11.18 5.69
C THR A 146 4.67 9.82 5.79
N ILE A 147 5.09 9.28 4.64
CA ILE A 147 5.97 8.10 4.59
C ILE A 147 7.37 8.62 4.26
N ARG A 148 8.38 8.22 5.03
CA ARG A 148 9.79 8.55 4.76
C ARG A 148 10.59 7.29 4.48
N ASP A 149 11.67 7.42 3.73
CA ASP A 149 12.66 6.36 3.44
C ASP A 149 12.06 5.10 2.83
N PHE A 150 10.98 5.26 2.07
CA PHE A 150 10.30 4.18 1.37
C PHE A 150 10.13 4.57 -0.09
N ILE A 151 10.90 3.90 -0.96
CA ILE A 151 10.82 4.14 -2.40
C ILE A 151 9.47 3.65 -2.90
N THR A 152 8.83 4.44 -3.75
CA THR A 152 7.59 4.05 -4.40
C THR A 152 7.56 4.33 -5.88
N CYS A 153 6.55 3.78 -6.53
CA CYS A 153 6.23 4.02 -7.92
C CYS A 153 4.84 4.67 -8.07
N PRO A 154 4.49 5.21 -9.25
CA PRO A 154 3.18 5.83 -9.46
C PRO A 154 1.98 4.94 -9.10
N ALA A 155 2.07 3.63 -9.34
CA ALA A 155 1.04 2.66 -8.98
C ALA A 155 0.71 2.67 -7.48
N GLN A 156 1.76 2.80 -6.65
CA GLN A 156 1.60 2.79 -5.20
C GLN A 156 0.96 4.07 -4.66
N TYR A 157 1.03 5.21 -5.36
CA TYR A 157 0.35 6.42 -4.89
C TYR A 157 -1.15 6.23 -4.81
N ARG A 158 -1.75 5.75 -5.89
CA ARG A 158 -3.19 5.50 -5.95
C ARG A 158 -3.60 4.40 -4.99
N TYR A 159 -2.80 3.33 -4.88
CA TYR A 159 -2.99 2.31 -3.87
C TYR A 159 -3.01 2.89 -2.44
N LEU A 160 -1.99 3.67 -2.07
CA LEU A 160 -1.87 4.24 -0.73
C LEU A 160 -2.99 5.26 -0.42
N GLU A 161 -3.45 6.04 -1.40
CA GLU A 161 -4.64 6.89 -1.25
C GLU A 161 -5.86 6.06 -0.86
N GLY A 162 -6.14 4.97 -1.57
CA GLY A 162 -7.25 4.06 -1.26
C GLY A 162 -7.10 3.39 0.09
N TYR A 163 -5.88 2.98 0.43
CA TYR A 163 -5.55 2.37 1.72
C TYR A 163 -5.82 3.35 2.87
N PHE A 164 -5.25 4.56 2.83
CA PHE A 164 -5.44 5.56 3.88
C PHE A 164 -6.89 6.05 3.95
N PHE A 165 -7.58 6.16 2.81
CA PHE A 165 -9.01 6.43 2.79
C PHE A 165 -9.77 5.38 3.60
N GLN A 166 -9.53 4.09 3.36
CA GLN A 166 -10.24 3.03 4.05
C GLN A 166 -9.95 2.99 5.56
N ILE A 167 -8.72 3.30 5.96
CA ILE A 167 -8.36 3.38 7.39
C ILE A 167 -9.07 4.57 8.05
N MET A 168 -9.07 5.75 7.42
CA MET A 168 -9.71 6.94 7.97
C MET A 168 -11.23 6.85 7.96
N SER A 169 -11.81 6.11 7.00
CA SER A 169 -13.26 5.91 6.92
C SER A 169 -13.83 5.10 8.09
N LEU A 170 -12.98 4.58 8.98
CA LEU A 170 -13.41 3.91 10.21
C LEU A 170 -13.88 4.89 11.28
N VAL A 171 -13.40 6.14 11.23
CA VAL A 171 -13.66 7.18 12.23
C VAL A 171 -14.16 8.49 11.63
N VAL A 172 -14.26 8.54 10.30
CA VAL A 172 -14.80 9.66 9.52
C VAL A 172 -15.82 9.10 8.52
N PRO A 173 -17.01 9.73 8.39
CA PRO A 173 -17.96 9.35 7.36
C PRO A 173 -17.34 9.43 5.95
N PRO A 174 -17.40 8.35 5.13
CA PRO A 174 -16.75 8.30 3.82
C PRO A 174 -17.12 9.45 2.87
N GLU A 175 -18.34 9.98 2.97
CA GLU A 175 -18.87 11.06 2.14
C GLU A 175 -18.24 12.44 2.43
N LYS A 176 -17.59 12.59 3.59
CA LYS A 176 -16.85 13.80 3.98
C LYS A 176 -15.34 13.64 3.81
N LEU A 177 -14.88 12.40 3.64
CA LEU A 177 -13.48 12.06 3.62
C LEU A 177 -12.89 12.25 2.22
N LYS A 178 -11.74 12.93 2.15
CA LYS A 178 -10.89 12.96 0.96
C LYS A 178 -9.46 12.63 1.33
N VAL A 179 -8.80 11.84 0.49
CA VAL A 179 -7.37 11.55 0.60
C VAL A 179 -6.73 11.80 -0.76
N GLU A 180 -5.69 12.62 -0.78
CA GLU A 180 -4.99 12.98 -2.00
C GLU A 180 -3.49 13.11 -1.74
N GLN A 181 -2.69 12.61 -2.67
CA GLN A 181 -1.25 12.84 -2.66
C GLN A 181 -0.98 14.35 -2.79
N VAL A 182 -0.04 14.83 -1.99
CA VAL A 182 0.44 16.22 -2.03
C VAL A 182 1.95 16.23 -2.16
N GLU A 183 2.48 17.36 -2.59
CA GLU A 183 3.92 17.53 -2.78
C GLU A 183 4.71 17.22 -1.50
N ALA A 184 5.77 16.43 -1.70
CA ALA A 184 6.74 16.09 -0.68
C ALA A 184 7.64 17.30 -0.43
N LEU A 185 7.80 17.69 0.83
CA LEU A 185 8.70 18.80 1.23
C LEU A 185 10.10 18.30 1.58
N GLU A 186 10.26 16.99 1.69
CA GLU A 186 11.50 16.31 2.08
C GLU A 186 11.86 15.31 0.98
N GLU A 187 13.14 15.17 0.66
CA GLU A 187 13.62 14.13 -0.26
C GLU A 187 13.25 12.74 0.27
N ASN A 188 12.97 11.80 -0.65
CA ASN A 188 12.57 10.43 -0.32
C ASN A 188 11.38 10.31 0.64
N SER A 189 10.46 11.27 0.58
CA SER A 189 9.22 11.24 1.35
C SER A 189 7.98 11.29 0.45
N LEU A 190 6.88 10.77 0.97
CA LEU A 190 5.56 10.82 0.37
C LEU A 190 4.60 11.45 1.34
N ARG A 191 3.70 12.27 0.83
CA ARG A 191 2.72 12.97 1.64
C ARG A 191 1.32 12.78 1.06
N PHE A 192 0.38 12.48 1.95
CA PHE A 192 -1.04 12.40 1.62
C PHE A 192 -1.79 13.32 2.56
N LYS A 193 -2.56 14.24 1.99
CA LYS A 193 -3.47 15.07 2.75
C LYS A 193 -4.80 14.35 2.90
N THR A 194 -5.26 14.25 4.13
CA THR A 194 -6.57 13.73 4.49
C THR A 194 -7.40 14.91 5.00
N THR A 195 -8.61 15.10 4.48
CA THR A 195 -9.56 16.15 4.93
C THR A 195 -10.92 15.53 5.28
N TRP A 196 -11.63 16.12 6.25
CA TRP A 196 -12.94 15.64 6.72
C TRP A 196 -13.83 16.74 7.29
#